data_AF-A0A426TW70-F1
#
_entry.id   AF-A0A426TW70-F1
#
_cell.length_a   1.000
_cell.length_b   1.000
_cell.length_c   1.000
_cell.angle_alpha   90.00
_cell.angle_beta   90.00
_cell.angle_gamma   90.00
#
_symmetry.space_group_name_H-M   'P 1'
#
loop_
_entity.id
_entity.type
_entity.pdbx_description
1 polymer ?
#
loop_
_entity_poly.entity_id
_entity_poly.type
_entity_poly.pdbx_seq_one_letter_code
_entity_poly.pdbx_strand_id
1 'polypeptide(L)'
;MPSSPPNQPYTAASGLFGPPRADRAVVTANILKRPTGEYTNHDIRNVILPAYWECATHTGLDPVLVLAQSIHETGNFCSWWAARPRRNPAGIGVNGRTAERQPPGPYATGEGWEFNTETKQWQMGLRYATWQDDAIPIHIGRLLAYLLPAEAGTPAQRELIERALAQRPLPAALRGSVHVLRQLGRAHNPTGIGWASPGTYYGERIAAVANGLTAG
;
A
#
# COMPACT_ATOMS: atom_id res chain seq x y z
N MET A 1 -9.13 -26.31 -6.24
CA MET A 1 -8.59 -25.54 -5.09
C MET A 1 -9.78 -25.15 -4.24
N PRO A 2 -9.89 -25.57 -2.97
CA PRO A 2 -11.03 -25.19 -2.14
C PRO A 2 -10.91 -23.70 -1.81
N SER A 3 -11.91 -22.93 -2.24
CA SER A 3 -12.13 -21.55 -1.82
C SER A 3 -12.18 -21.49 -0.29
N SER A 4 -11.41 -20.59 0.33
CA SER A 4 -11.54 -20.33 1.76
C SER A 4 -13.01 -19.99 2.09
N PRO A 5 -13.59 -20.56 3.15
CA PRO A 5 -14.99 -20.33 3.47
C PRO A 5 -15.24 -18.84 3.75
N PRO A 6 -16.36 -18.28 3.26
CA PRO A 6 -16.74 -16.90 3.51
C PRO A 6 -17.12 -16.75 4.99
N ASN A 7 -16.13 -16.45 5.84
CA ASN A 7 -16.24 -15.90 7.21
C ASN A 7 -14.97 -16.07 8.06
N GLN A 8 -13.87 -16.61 7.54
CA GLN A 8 -12.66 -16.70 8.36
C GLN A 8 -12.02 -15.31 8.53
N PRO A 9 -11.82 -14.84 9.78
CA PRO A 9 -11.16 -13.56 10.03
C PRO A 9 -9.75 -13.56 9.45
N TYR A 10 -9.30 -12.40 9.00
CA TYR A 10 -7.91 -12.19 8.62
C TYR A 10 -7.02 -12.35 9.85
N THR A 11 -5.87 -12.95 9.63
CA THR A 11 -4.80 -13.10 10.63
C THR A 11 -3.47 -12.75 9.99
N ALA A 12 -2.42 -12.59 10.78
CA ALA A 12 -1.08 -12.32 10.26
C ALA A 12 -0.52 -13.46 9.36
N ALA A 13 -1.15 -14.65 9.39
CA ALA A 13 -0.86 -15.79 8.53
C ALA A 13 -1.70 -15.80 7.23
N SER A 14 -2.55 -14.81 7.00
CA SER A 14 -3.30 -14.70 5.74
C SER A 14 -2.37 -14.37 4.58
N GLY A 15 -2.53 -15.07 3.45
CA GLY A 15 -1.90 -14.70 2.18
C GLY A 15 -2.61 -13.51 1.54
N LEU A 16 -1.87 -12.73 0.73
CA LEU A 16 -2.44 -11.59 0.01
C LEU A 16 -3.14 -11.98 -1.31
N PHE A 17 -2.78 -13.13 -1.91
CA PHE A 17 -3.50 -13.65 -3.07
C PHE A 17 -4.82 -14.28 -2.63
N GLY A 18 -5.91 -13.93 -3.32
CA GLY A 18 -7.24 -14.47 -3.03
C GLY A 18 -8.37 -13.56 -3.49
N PRO A 19 -9.61 -14.08 -3.52
CA PRO A 19 -10.79 -13.25 -3.78
C PRO A 19 -11.07 -12.32 -2.59
N PRO A 20 -11.81 -11.21 -2.81
CA PRO A 20 -12.30 -10.37 -1.71
C PRO A 20 -13.17 -11.19 -0.74
N ARG A 21 -12.93 -11.05 0.57
CA ARG A 21 -13.79 -11.70 1.59
C ARG A 21 -14.94 -10.84 2.10
N ALA A 22 -15.14 -9.65 1.54
CA ALA A 22 -16.25 -8.77 1.86
C ALA A 22 -16.62 -7.90 0.67
N ASP A 23 -17.87 -7.45 0.61
CA ASP A 23 -18.33 -6.54 -0.43
C ASP A 23 -17.68 -5.16 -0.31
N ARG A 24 -17.37 -4.56 -1.46
CA ARG A 24 -16.84 -3.19 -1.55
C ARG A 24 -17.72 -2.19 -0.81
N ALA A 25 -19.04 -2.37 -0.83
CA ALA A 25 -19.99 -1.50 -0.15
C ALA A 25 -19.80 -1.52 1.38
N VAL A 26 -19.60 -2.70 1.97
CA VAL A 26 -19.33 -2.88 3.41
C VAL A 26 -18.01 -2.22 3.79
N VAL A 27 -16.95 -2.51 3.03
CA VAL A 27 -15.63 -1.91 3.24
C VAL A 27 -15.68 -0.38 3.16
N THR A 28 -16.37 0.15 2.15
CA THR A 28 -16.53 1.60 1.96
C THR A 28 -17.29 2.23 3.12
N ALA A 29 -18.38 1.61 3.58
CA ALA A 29 -19.13 2.10 4.73
C ALA A 29 -18.25 2.17 6.00
N ASN A 30 -17.44 1.15 6.26
CA ASN A 30 -16.56 1.09 7.42
C ASN A 30 -15.35 2.05 7.34
N ILE A 31 -14.85 2.37 6.15
CA ILE A 31 -13.85 3.43 5.96
C ILE A 31 -14.44 4.78 6.34
N LEU A 32 -15.66 5.07 5.87
CA LEU A 32 -16.33 6.37 6.05
C LEU A 32 -16.85 6.61 7.48
N LYS A 33 -16.85 5.59 8.36
CA LYS A 33 -17.11 5.77 9.80
C LYS A 33 -15.99 6.54 10.52
N ARG A 34 -14.82 6.70 9.88
CA ARG A 34 -13.63 7.35 10.44
C ARG A 34 -13.20 8.50 9.53
N PRO A 35 -12.47 9.52 10.05
CA PRO A 35 -11.91 10.57 9.22
C PRO A 35 -11.08 10.01 8.07
N THR A 36 -11.18 10.64 6.89
CA THR A 36 -10.45 10.25 5.68
C THR A 36 -9.53 11.38 5.19
N GLY A 37 -9.02 12.19 6.11
CA GLY A 37 -8.23 13.38 5.80
C GLY A 37 -9.05 14.40 5.01
N GLU A 38 -8.47 14.90 3.93
CA GLU A 38 -9.11 15.85 2.99
C GLU A 38 -9.99 15.18 1.94
N TYR A 39 -10.11 13.86 1.94
CA TYR A 39 -10.89 13.13 0.94
C TYR A 39 -12.38 13.18 1.28
N THR A 40 -13.19 13.51 0.29
CA THR A 40 -14.64 13.53 0.43
C THR A 40 -15.23 12.12 0.35
N ASN A 41 -16.48 11.95 0.78
CA ASN A 41 -17.22 10.70 0.54
C ASN A 41 -17.25 10.31 -0.94
N HIS A 42 -17.29 11.30 -1.84
CA HIS A 42 -17.24 11.07 -3.28
C HIS A 42 -15.88 10.49 -3.71
N ASP A 43 -14.78 11.08 -3.26
CA ASP A 43 -13.42 10.58 -3.57
C ASP A 43 -13.25 9.13 -3.14
N ILE A 44 -13.68 8.81 -1.92
CA ILE A 44 -13.57 7.47 -1.36
C ILE A 44 -14.46 6.49 -2.16
N ARG A 45 -15.74 6.82 -2.38
CA ARG A 45 -16.71 5.91 -3.02
C ARG A 45 -16.46 5.68 -4.49
N ASN A 46 -16.01 6.71 -5.21
CA ASN A 46 -16.04 6.72 -6.68
C ASN A 46 -14.66 6.72 -7.32
N VAL A 47 -13.60 7.02 -6.56
CA VAL A 47 -12.23 7.07 -7.10
C VAL A 47 -11.34 6.05 -6.41
N ILE A 48 -11.10 6.19 -5.10
CA ILE A 48 -10.07 5.43 -4.40
C ILE A 48 -10.47 3.96 -4.23
N LEU A 49 -11.67 3.68 -3.70
CA LEU A 49 -12.10 2.29 -3.47
C LEU A 49 -12.30 1.51 -4.78
N PRO A 50 -12.98 2.05 -5.81
CA PRO A 50 -13.11 1.36 -7.09
C PRO A 50 -11.77 1.03 -7.73
N ALA A 51 -10.81 1.96 -7.74
CA ALA A 51 -9.49 1.74 -8.33
C ALA A 51 -8.70 0.65 -7.59
N TYR A 52 -8.71 0.64 -6.25
CA TYR A 52 -8.11 -0.45 -5.49
C TYR A 52 -8.79 -1.79 -5.78
N TRP A 53 -10.12 -1.81 -5.84
CA TRP A 53 -10.88 -3.04 -6.08
C TRP A 53 -10.56 -3.62 -7.45
N GLU A 54 -10.60 -2.80 -8.49
CA GLU A 54 -10.32 -3.20 -9.87
C GLU A 54 -8.88 -3.68 -10.03
N CYS A 55 -7.90 -2.87 -9.60
CA CYS A 55 -6.49 -3.20 -9.79
C CYS A 55 -6.05 -4.44 -8.99
N ALA A 56 -6.51 -4.59 -7.75
CA ALA A 56 -6.17 -5.74 -6.92
C ALA A 56 -6.84 -7.02 -7.45
N THR A 57 -8.13 -6.99 -7.77
CA THR A 57 -8.81 -8.18 -8.31
C THR A 57 -8.28 -8.59 -9.67
N HIS A 58 -7.94 -7.64 -10.55
CA HIS A 58 -7.30 -7.90 -11.84
C HIS A 58 -5.94 -8.61 -11.70
N THR A 59 -5.24 -8.39 -10.59
CA THR A 59 -3.95 -9.03 -10.29
C THR A 59 -4.05 -10.20 -9.33
N GLY A 60 -5.28 -10.62 -8.97
CA GLY A 60 -5.54 -11.76 -8.08
C GLY A 60 -5.24 -11.50 -6.60
N LEU A 61 -5.00 -10.25 -6.21
CA LEU A 61 -4.85 -9.85 -4.82
C LEU A 61 -6.21 -9.62 -4.17
N ASP A 62 -6.31 -9.94 -2.88
CA ASP A 62 -7.45 -9.60 -2.06
C ASP A 62 -7.48 -8.07 -1.84
N PRO A 63 -8.45 -7.34 -2.43
CA PRO A 63 -8.50 -5.88 -2.31
C PRO A 63 -8.66 -5.42 -0.87
N VAL A 64 -9.28 -6.22 0.01
CA VAL A 64 -9.46 -5.85 1.42
C VAL A 64 -8.12 -5.76 2.13
N LEU A 65 -7.21 -6.71 1.90
CA LEU A 65 -5.89 -6.71 2.53
C LEU A 65 -4.98 -5.60 1.98
N VAL A 66 -5.04 -5.33 0.67
CA VAL A 66 -4.31 -4.22 0.05
C VAL A 66 -4.79 -2.88 0.60
N LEU A 67 -6.11 -2.67 0.68
CA LEU A 67 -6.69 -1.46 1.27
C LEU A 67 -6.38 -1.33 2.76
N ALA A 68 -6.46 -2.44 3.51
CA ALA A 68 -6.14 -2.44 4.93
C ALA A 68 -4.69 -2.03 5.19
N GLN A 69 -3.75 -2.47 4.36
CA GLN A 69 -2.36 -2.00 4.41
C GLN A 69 -2.29 -0.50 4.16
N SER A 70 -2.93 0.01 3.10
CA SER A 70 -2.90 1.44 2.78
C SER A 70 -3.50 2.29 3.90
N ILE A 71 -4.61 1.86 4.49
CA ILE A 71 -5.26 2.52 5.63
C ILE A 71 -4.37 2.50 6.87
N HIS A 72 -3.69 1.37 7.13
CA HIS A 72 -2.75 1.27 8.24
C HIS A 72 -1.60 2.27 8.09
N GLU A 73 -0.99 2.33 6.90
CA GLU A 73 0.16 3.20 6.61
C GLU A 73 -0.20 4.69 6.60
N THR A 74 -1.42 5.02 6.22
CA THR A 74 -1.85 6.42 6.01
C THR A 74 -2.71 6.97 7.12
N GLY A 75 -3.04 6.17 8.14
CA GLY A 75 -4.02 6.56 9.15
C GLY A 75 -5.38 6.83 8.51
N ASN A 76 -5.88 5.89 7.70
CA ASN A 76 -7.12 6.04 6.92
C ASN A 76 -7.08 7.27 5.99
N PHE A 77 -5.99 7.42 5.23
CA PHE A 77 -5.75 8.55 4.30
C PHE A 77 -5.56 9.93 4.96
N CYS A 78 -5.43 10.00 6.29
CA CYS A 78 -5.22 11.26 7.01
C CYS A 78 -3.78 11.77 7.02
N SER A 79 -2.79 10.93 6.66
CA SER A 79 -1.39 11.32 6.72
C SER A 79 -1.06 12.43 5.72
N TRP A 80 -0.09 13.30 6.08
CA TRP A 80 0.36 14.37 5.19
C TRP A 80 0.81 13.86 3.82
N TRP A 81 1.49 12.71 3.80
CA TRP A 81 1.92 12.04 2.57
C TRP A 81 0.75 11.48 1.73
N ALA A 82 -0.35 11.09 2.36
CA ALA A 82 -1.55 10.63 1.65
C ALA A 82 -2.39 11.78 1.10
N ALA A 83 -2.34 12.98 1.69
CA ALA A 83 -3.07 14.16 1.23
C ALA A 83 -2.63 14.64 -0.17
N ARG A 84 -3.48 15.41 -0.87
CA ARG A 84 -3.10 16.02 -2.15
C ARG A 84 -2.04 17.14 -1.94
N PRO A 85 -1.16 17.36 -2.92
CA PRO A 85 -1.00 16.63 -4.18
C PRO A 85 -0.21 15.31 -4.08
N ARG A 86 0.25 14.90 -2.89
CA ARG A 86 1.21 13.80 -2.70
C ARG A 86 0.62 12.41 -2.98
N ARG A 87 -0.56 12.10 -2.46
CA ARG A 87 -1.29 10.84 -2.71
C ARG A 87 -0.46 9.57 -2.49
N ASN A 88 0.46 9.56 -1.54
CA ASN A 88 1.30 8.40 -1.28
C ASN A 88 0.53 7.36 -0.44
N PRO A 89 0.24 6.17 -1.00
CA PRO A 89 -0.71 5.22 -0.42
C PRO A 89 -0.16 4.43 0.76
N ALA A 90 1.17 4.39 0.92
CA ALA A 90 1.81 3.43 1.80
C ALA A 90 3.23 3.86 2.23
N GLY A 91 3.47 5.17 2.32
CA GLY A 91 4.77 5.73 2.71
C GLY A 91 5.92 5.36 1.76
N ILE A 92 5.65 5.12 0.48
CA ILE A 92 6.65 4.63 -0.48
C ILE A 92 7.72 5.71 -0.68
N GLY A 93 8.97 5.34 -0.41
CA GLY A 93 10.12 6.26 -0.47
C GLY A 93 10.28 7.15 0.76
N VAL A 94 9.34 7.13 1.70
CA VAL A 94 9.43 7.90 2.95
C VAL A 94 10.45 7.23 3.87
N ASN A 95 11.47 7.99 4.30
CA ASN A 95 12.54 7.48 5.18
C ASN A 95 12.86 8.39 6.36
N GLY A 96 12.01 9.41 6.61
CA GLY A 96 12.17 10.35 7.72
C GLY A 96 13.25 11.41 7.53
N ARG A 97 13.99 11.40 6.42
CA ARG A 97 14.97 12.45 6.13
C ARG A 97 14.22 13.76 5.86
N THR A 98 14.70 14.82 6.52
CA THR A 98 14.23 16.19 6.31
C THR A 98 15.39 17.08 5.88
N ALA A 99 15.07 18.22 5.24
CA ALA A 99 16.04 19.25 4.91
C ALA A 99 15.43 20.65 5.05
N GLU A 100 16.20 21.61 5.58
CA GLU A 100 15.75 23.01 5.72
C GLU A 100 15.73 23.76 4.38
N ARG A 101 16.57 23.35 3.44
CA ARG A 101 16.67 23.91 2.08
C ARG A 101 16.37 22.82 1.07
N GLN A 102 15.95 23.23 -0.13
CA GLN A 102 15.72 22.28 -1.21
C GLN A 102 17.02 21.50 -1.48
N PRO A 103 17.00 20.16 -1.43
CA PRO A 103 18.18 19.37 -1.71
C PRO A 103 18.71 19.64 -3.13
N PRO A 104 20.02 19.90 -3.32
CA PRO A 104 20.59 20.13 -4.63
C PRO A 104 20.73 18.84 -5.45
N GLY A 105 20.81 18.95 -6.78
CA GLY A 105 21.10 17.84 -7.70
C GLY A 105 19.86 17.14 -8.27
N PRO A 106 20.00 15.95 -8.91
CA PRO A 106 18.91 15.24 -9.61
C PRO A 106 17.69 14.90 -8.72
N TYR A 107 17.85 15.02 -7.40
CA TYR A 107 16.77 15.01 -6.41
C TYR A 107 15.75 16.15 -6.58
N ALA A 108 16.13 17.25 -7.23
CA ALA A 108 15.24 18.37 -7.57
C ALA A 108 14.27 18.07 -8.72
N THR A 109 14.55 17.04 -9.53
CA THR A 109 13.77 16.69 -10.73
C THR A 109 12.97 15.39 -10.65
N GLY A 110 12.96 14.68 -9.51
CA GLY A 110 12.11 13.48 -9.43
C GLY A 110 12.35 12.48 -8.31
N GLU A 111 13.44 12.57 -7.54
CA GLU A 111 13.64 11.68 -6.40
C GLU A 111 13.03 12.27 -5.12
N GLY A 112 11.70 12.36 -5.13
CA GLY A 112 10.90 12.28 -3.91
C GLY A 112 11.27 13.21 -2.76
N TRP A 113 11.22 14.52 -2.98
CA TRP A 113 11.20 15.51 -1.89
C TRP A 113 10.00 16.42 -2.05
N GLU A 114 9.29 16.65 -0.95
CA GLU A 114 8.12 17.52 -0.91
C GLU A 114 8.28 18.53 0.22
N PHE A 115 8.03 19.81 -0.07
CA PHE A 115 8.11 20.85 0.94
C PHE A 115 6.83 20.86 1.78
N ASN A 116 6.99 20.68 3.09
CA ASN A 116 5.92 20.78 4.05
C ASN A 116 5.87 22.21 4.60
N THR A 117 4.83 22.96 4.24
CA THR A 117 4.64 24.36 4.61
C THR A 117 4.36 24.57 6.10
N GLU A 118 3.81 23.58 6.80
CA GLU A 118 3.52 23.65 8.23
C GLU A 118 4.80 23.53 9.06
N THR A 119 5.65 22.56 8.71
CA THR A 119 6.94 22.32 9.38
C THR A 119 8.09 23.16 8.81
N LYS A 120 7.86 23.82 7.66
CA LYS A 120 8.87 24.55 6.88
C LYS A 120 10.11 23.71 6.52
N GLN A 121 9.90 22.43 6.25
CA GLN A 121 10.95 21.47 5.92
C GLN A 121 10.61 20.69 4.66
N TRP A 122 11.63 20.36 3.87
CA TRP A 122 11.55 19.35 2.84
C TRP A 122 11.53 17.97 3.49
N GLN A 123 10.67 17.08 3.01
CA GLN A 123 10.57 15.69 3.47
C GLN A 123 10.75 14.71 2.31
N MET A 124 11.53 13.66 2.53
CA MET A 124 11.77 12.62 1.53
C MET A 124 10.56 11.68 1.42
N GLY A 125 10.10 11.40 0.21
CA GLY A 125 9.02 10.48 -0.14
C GLY A 125 8.52 10.68 -1.56
N LEU A 126 7.89 9.66 -2.15
CA LEU A 126 7.32 9.77 -3.50
C LEU A 126 5.94 10.42 -3.50
N ARG A 127 5.63 11.16 -4.57
CA ARG A 127 4.29 11.67 -4.86
C ARG A 127 3.72 11.07 -6.14
N TYR A 128 2.41 11.07 -6.25
CA TYR A 128 1.67 10.52 -7.38
C TYR A 128 0.60 11.51 -7.87
N ALA A 129 0.50 11.68 -9.19
CA ALA A 129 -0.40 12.66 -9.78
C ALA A 129 -1.87 12.30 -9.55
N THR A 130 -2.21 11.01 -9.66
CA THR A 130 -3.56 10.49 -9.44
C THR A 130 -3.57 9.29 -8.49
N TRP A 131 -4.72 8.99 -7.89
CA TRP A 131 -4.90 7.74 -7.16
C TRP A 131 -5.01 6.55 -8.11
N GLN A 132 -5.91 6.66 -9.09
CA GLN A 132 -6.30 5.57 -9.97
C GLN A 132 -5.18 5.16 -10.92
N ASP A 133 -4.57 6.11 -11.61
CA ASP A 133 -3.60 5.77 -12.65
C ASP A 133 -2.19 5.66 -12.11
N ASP A 134 -1.85 6.27 -10.96
CA ASP A 134 -0.47 6.29 -10.44
C ASP A 134 -0.31 5.61 -9.08
N ALA A 135 -0.90 6.16 -8.02
CA ALA A 135 -0.61 5.72 -6.65
C ALA A 135 -0.94 4.25 -6.41
N ILE A 136 -2.14 3.83 -6.82
CA ILE A 136 -2.68 2.48 -6.57
C ILE A 136 -1.92 1.42 -7.38
N PRO A 137 -1.71 1.60 -8.71
CA PRO A 137 -0.87 0.71 -9.50
C PRO A 137 0.55 0.54 -8.92
N ILE A 138 1.18 1.62 -8.46
CA ILE A 138 2.53 1.56 -7.86
C ILE A 138 2.52 0.81 -6.53
N HIS A 139 1.51 1.03 -5.69
CA HIS A 139 1.36 0.29 -4.44
C HIS A 139 1.19 -1.21 -4.68
N ILE A 140 0.24 -1.58 -5.53
CA ILE A 140 -0.06 -2.98 -5.84
C ILE A 140 1.13 -3.65 -6.51
N GLY A 141 1.78 -2.99 -7.48
CA GLY A 141 3.00 -3.49 -8.11
C GLY A 141 4.13 -3.74 -7.13
N ARG A 142 4.29 -2.87 -6.11
CA ARG A 142 5.29 -3.08 -5.06
C ARG A 142 4.93 -4.26 -4.16
N LEU A 143 3.67 -4.45 -3.77
CA LEU A 143 3.24 -5.63 -3.03
C LEU A 143 3.48 -6.91 -3.85
N LEU A 144 3.08 -6.93 -5.13
CA LEU A 144 3.35 -8.04 -6.04
C LEU A 144 4.84 -8.37 -6.13
N ALA A 145 5.71 -7.36 -6.07
CA ALA A 145 7.15 -7.57 -6.07
C ALA A 145 7.65 -8.33 -4.83
N TYR A 146 7.06 -8.11 -3.67
CA TYR A 146 7.35 -8.93 -2.48
C TYR A 146 6.78 -10.35 -2.58
N LEU A 147 5.64 -10.51 -3.26
CA LEU A 147 4.91 -11.78 -3.33
C LEU A 147 5.43 -12.74 -4.41
N LEU A 148 5.98 -12.21 -5.50
CA LEU A 148 6.39 -12.99 -6.67
C LEU A 148 7.92 -13.00 -6.85
N PRO A 149 8.52 -14.17 -7.11
CA PRO A 149 9.91 -14.25 -7.57
C PRO A 149 10.17 -13.35 -8.79
N ALA A 150 11.44 -13.10 -9.11
CA ALA A 150 11.80 -12.45 -10.36
C ALA A 150 11.25 -13.26 -11.56
N GLU A 151 10.84 -12.58 -12.62
CA GLU A 151 10.23 -13.15 -13.84
C GLU A 151 8.91 -13.92 -13.68
N ALA A 152 8.42 -14.13 -12.46
CA ALA A 152 7.14 -14.76 -12.19
C ALA A 152 5.94 -13.80 -12.32
N GLY A 153 4.76 -14.37 -12.51
CA GLY A 153 3.48 -13.65 -12.55
C GLY A 153 2.87 -13.55 -13.95
N THR A 154 1.62 -13.12 -14.00
CA THR A 154 0.89 -12.83 -15.24
C THR A 154 1.43 -11.57 -15.92
N PRO A 155 1.14 -11.32 -17.21
CA PRO A 155 1.52 -10.07 -17.88
C PRO A 155 1.10 -8.82 -17.09
N ALA A 156 -0.14 -8.75 -16.61
CA ALA A 156 -0.64 -7.63 -15.82
C ALA A 156 0.11 -7.45 -14.49
N GLN A 157 0.45 -8.55 -13.80
CA GLN A 157 1.24 -8.46 -12.56
C GLN A 157 2.66 -7.94 -12.84
N ARG A 158 3.30 -8.42 -13.92
CA ARG A 158 4.65 -8.00 -14.30
C ARG A 158 4.71 -6.54 -14.71
N GLU A 159 3.71 -6.05 -15.44
CA GLU A 159 3.59 -4.62 -15.81
C GLU A 159 3.53 -3.72 -14.57
N LEU A 160 2.67 -4.04 -13.59
CA LEU A 160 2.58 -3.26 -12.35
C LEU A 160 3.86 -3.33 -11.53
N ILE A 161 4.49 -4.51 -11.46
CA ILE A 161 5.81 -4.69 -10.82
C ILE A 161 6.84 -3.77 -11.46
N GLU A 162 6.99 -3.81 -12.78
CA GLU A 162 7.98 -3.02 -13.51
C GLU A 162 7.79 -1.54 -13.23
N ARG A 163 6.54 -1.07 -13.34
CA ARG A 163 6.18 0.32 -13.05
C ARG A 163 6.52 0.72 -11.61
N ALA A 164 6.22 -0.12 -10.63
CA ALA A 164 6.51 0.13 -9.22
C ALA A 164 8.03 0.16 -8.93
N LEU A 165 8.79 -0.75 -9.54
CA LEU A 165 10.23 -0.84 -9.33
C LEU A 165 11.00 0.26 -10.07
N ALA A 166 10.48 0.78 -11.18
CA ALA A 166 11.01 1.97 -11.84
C ALA A 166 10.92 3.22 -10.95
N GLN A 167 9.86 3.36 -10.15
CA GLN A 167 9.71 4.46 -9.19
C GLN A 167 10.59 4.27 -7.94
N ARG A 168 10.65 3.03 -7.42
CA ARG A 168 11.49 2.71 -6.26
C ARG A 168 12.03 1.28 -6.39
N PRO A 169 13.32 1.12 -6.71
CA PRO A 169 13.92 -0.21 -6.79
C PRO A 169 13.73 -1.01 -5.50
N LEU A 170 13.55 -2.31 -5.67
CA LEU A 170 13.47 -3.29 -4.58
C LEU A 170 14.69 -4.21 -4.69
N PRO A 171 15.45 -4.44 -3.60
CA PRO A 171 16.52 -5.43 -3.60
C PRO A 171 16.07 -6.78 -4.15
N ALA A 172 16.88 -7.41 -5.00
CA ALA A 172 16.53 -8.67 -5.66
C ALA A 172 16.17 -9.77 -4.65
N ALA A 173 16.83 -9.81 -3.49
CA ALA A 173 16.55 -10.77 -2.42
C ALA A 173 15.11 -10.69 -1.88
N LEU A 174 14.43 -9.55 -1.98
CA LEU A 174 13.05 -9.39 -1.52
C LEU A 174 12.00 -9.93 -2.49
N ARG A 175 12.39 -10.24 -3.73
CA ARG A 175 11.49 -10.82 -4.73
C ARG A 175 10.96 -12.16 -4.26
N GLY A 176 9.65 -12.28 -4.13
CA GLY A 176 9.00 -13.52 -3.67
C GLY A 176 9.27 -13.88 -2.21
N SER A 177 9.75 -12.95 -1.39
CA SER A 177 10.07 -13.20 0.03
C SER A 177 8.85 -13.26 0.96
N VAL A 178 7.66 -12.89 0.45
CA VAL A 178 6.42 -12.80 1.23
C VAL A 178 5.39 -13.79 0.70
N HIS A 179 4.86 -14.61 1.61
CA HIS A 179 3.74 -15.53 1.36
C HIS A 179 2.54 -15.23 2.27
N VAL A 180 2.78 -14.61 3.43
CA VAL A 180 1.75 -14.21 4.40
C VAL A 180 2.01 -12.80 4.94
N LEU A 181 0.96 -12.13 5.43
CA LEU A 181 0.99 -10.72 5.87
C LEU A 181 2.16 -10.40 6.82
N ARG A 182 2.43 -11.25 7.83
CA ARG A 182 3.50 -10.98 8.80
C ARG A 182 4.87 -10.80 8.15
N GLN A 183 5.13 -11.46 7.02
CA GLN A 183 6.42 -11.40 6.31
C GLN A 183 6.64 -10.08 5.58
N LEU A 184 5.63 -9.20 5.48
CA LEU A 184 5.87 -7.81 5.10
C LEU A 184 6.64 -7.07 6.21
N GLY A 185 6.56 -7.51 7.47
CA GLY A 185 7.38 -7.00 8.56
C GLY A 185 8.78 -7.60 8.55
N ARG A 186 9.81 -6.75 8.68
CA ARG A 186 11.22 -7.15 8.71
C ARG A 186 11.51 -8.28 9.70
N ALA A 187 10.91 -8.24 10.88
CA ALA A 187 11.09 -9.25 11.93
C ALA A 187 10.73 -10.68 11.50
N HIS A 188 9.85 -10.85 10.50
CA HIS A 188 9.35 -12.15 10.06
C HIS A 188 9.72 -12.49 8.62
N ASN A 189 10.25 -11.53 7.86
CA ASN A 189 10.68 -11.77 6.49
C ASN A 189 11.97 -12.63 6.49
N PRO A 190 12.04 -13.70 5.68
CA PRO A 190 13.19 -14.61 5.66
C PRO A 190 14.51 -13.93 5.25
N THR A 191 14.45 -12.78 4.58
CA THR A 191 15.65 -12.03 4.16
C THR A 191 16.23 -11.14 5.26
N GLY A 192 15.51 -10.96 6.38
CA GLY A 192 15.87 -9.97 7.41
C GLY A 192 15.65 -8.51 6.98
N ILE A 193 14.94 -8.29 5.87
CA ILE A 193 14.49 -6.98 5.34
C ILE A 193 12.97 -7.09 5.10
N GLY A 194 12.21 -6.00 5.28
CA GLY A 194 10.77 -6.02 5.01
C GLY A 194 10.25 -4.65 4.61
N TRP A 195 8.96 -4.59 4.29
CA TRP A 195 8.22 -3.35 4.08
C TRP A 195 8.32 -2.44 5.31
N ALA A 196 8.05 -3.00 6.49
CA ALA A 196 8.08 -2.28 7.76
C ALA A 196 9.24 -2.74 8.64
N SER A 197 9.94 -1.80 9.29
CA SER A 197 11.03 -2.06 10.24
C SER A 197 10.76 -1.36 11.57
N PRO A 198 10.78 -2.06 12.74
CA PRO A 198 11.14 -3.47 12.90
C PRO A 198 10.06 -4.46 12.42
N GLY A 199 8.80 -4.02 12.29
CA GLY A 199 7.74 -4.82 11.66
C GLY A 199 7.21 -5.99 12.50
N THR A 200 7.52 -6.06 13.80
CA THR A 200 7.18 -7.19 14.70
C THR A 200 5.69 -7.55 14.71
N TYR A 201 4.80 -6.57 14.63
CA TYR A 201 3.34 -6.78 14.67
C TYR A 201 2.65 -6.31 13.39
N TYR A 202 3.41 -6.13 12.31
CA TYR A 202 2.91 -5.43 11.13
C TYR A 202 1.76 -6.21 10.45
N GLY A 203 1.90 -7.52 10.29
CA GLY A 203 0.86 -8.36 9.71
C GLY A 203 -0.40 -8.43 10.57
N GLU A 204 -0.24 -8.45 11.90
CA GLU A 204 -1.34 -8.42 12.87
C GLU A 204 -2.11 -7.11 12.79
N ARG A 205 -1.42 -5.97 12.64
CA ARG A 205 -2.06 -4.65 12.49
C ARG A 205 -2.85 -4.56 11.18
N ILE A 206 -2.31 -5.04 10.07
CA ILE A 206 -3.04 -5.08 8.79
C ILE A 206 -4.27 -5.99 8.91
N ALA A 207 -4.12 -7.19 9.48
CA ALA A 207 -5.23 -8.11 9.67
C ALA A 207 -6.32 -7.50 10.57
N ALA A 208 -5.95 -6.81 11.64
CA ALA A 208 -6.90 -6.11 12.51
C ALA A 208 -7.66 -4.99 11.77
N VAL A 209 -6.96 -4.21 10.94
CA VAL A 209 -7.62 -3.20 10.09
C VAL A 209 -8.58 -3.89 9.13
N ALA A 210 -8.15 -4.94 8.43
CA ALA A 210 -8.98 -5.68 7.48
C ALA A 210 -10.25 -6.22 8.15
N ASN A 211 -10.15 -6.85 9.31
CA ASN A 211 -11.31 -7.34 10.07
C ASN A 211 -12.27 -6.21 10.47
N GLY A 212 -11.75 -5.03 10.82
CA GLY A 212 -12.57 -3.84 11.08
C GLY A 212 -13.26 -3.30 9.83
N LEU A 213 -12.68 -3.49 8.64
CA LEU A 213 -13.30 -3.10 7.37
C LEU A 213 -14.42 -4.05 6.95
N THR A 214 -14.36 -5.31 7.37
CA THR A 214 -15.35 -6.33 7.00
C THR A 214 -16.44 -6.56 8.05
N ALA A 215 -16.37 -5.88 9.21
CA ALA A 215 -17.38 -5.98 10.25
C ALA A 215 -18.75 -5.44 9.76
N GLY A 216 -19.81 -6.21 9.99
CA GLY A 216 -21.21 -5.81 9.74
C GLY A 216 -21.73 -4.85 10.79
#